data_AF-A0A392PFU4-F1
#
_entry.id   AF-A0A392PFU4-F1
#
_cell.length_a   1.000
_cell.length_b   1.000
_cell.length_c   1.000
_cell.angle_alpha   90.00
_cell.angle_beta   90.00
_cell.angle_gamma   90.00
#
_symmetry.space_group_name_H-M   'P 1'
#
loop_
_entity.id
_entity.type
_entity.pdbx_description
1 polymer ?
#
loop_
_entity_poly.entity_id
_entity_poly.type
_entity_poly.pdbx_seq_one_letter_code
_entity_poly.pdbx_strand_id
1 'polypeptide(L)' 'MGSVRMPVILGDKDSTDTWLSSTSGFKSVMKPYEESDLAWYPVTPAMGKPSFDGPECIKE' A
#
# COMPACT_ATOMS: atom_id res chain seq x y z
N MET A 1 13.09 -0.34 12.39
CA MET A 1 12.16 -1.44 12.76
C MET A 1 10.89 -1.20 11.97
N GLY A 2 10.55 -2.07 11.02
CA GLY A 2 9.34 -1.92 10.18
C GLY A 2 8.05 -2.09 11.00
N SER A 3 6.93 -1.58 10.48
CA SER A 3 5.60 -1.84 11.03
C SER A 3 5.22 -3.32 10.84
N VAL A 4 4.57 -3.93 11.83
CA VAL A 4 4.00 -5.30 11.71
C VAL A 4 2.64 -5.32 10.99
N ARG A 5 2.14 -4.15 10.58
CA ARG A 5 0.92 -3.99 9.81
C ARG A 5 1.24 -3.50 8.41
N MET A 6 0.56 -4.08 7.44
CA MET A 6 0.64 -3.75 6.01
C MET A 6 -0.74 -3.27 5.53
N PRO A 7 -0.80 -2.36 4.55
CA PRO A 7 -2.06 -2.07 3.89
C PRO A 7 -2.56 -3.32 3.14
N VAL A 8 -3.87 -3.42 2.95
CA VAL A 8 -4.45 -4.35 1.98
C VAL A 8 -4.16 -3.79 0.59
N ILE A 9 -3.51 -4.58 -0.26
CA ILE A 9 -3.23 -4.24 -1.66
C ILE A 9 -4.10 -5.13 -2.54
N LEU A 10 -4.88 -4.51 -3.42
CA LEU A 10 -5.70 -5.20 -4.42
C LEU A 10 -4.88 -5.27 -5.72
N GLY A 11 -4.15 -6.37 -5.92
CA GLY A 11 -3.18 -6.51 -7.00
C GLY A 11 -3.78 -6.82 -8.38
N ASP A 12 -5.05 -7.23 -8.42
CA ASP A 12 -5.73 -7.65 -9.64
C ASP A 12 -7.10 -6.97 -9.80
N LYS A 13 -7.57 -6.95 -11.05
CA LYS A 13 -8.83 -6.30 -11.41
C LYS A 13 -10.05 -6.91 -10.70
N ASP A 14 -10.09 -8.22 -10.52
CA ASP A 14 -11.24 -8.91 -9.93
C ASP A 14 -11.37 -8.56 -8.44
N SER A 15 -10.25 -8.43 -7.74
CA SER A 15 -10.17 -7.94 -6.37
C SER A 15 -10.67 -6.50 -6.25
N THR A 16 -10.25 -5.61 -7.16
CA THR A 16 -10.73 -4.21 -7.22
C THR A 16 -12.22 -4.13 -7.51
N ASP A 17 -12.71 -4.90 -8.48
CA ASP A 17 -14.12 -4.93 -8.84
C ASP A 17 -14.96 -5.47 -7.68
N THR A 18 -14.51 -6.51 -7.00
CA THR A 18 -15.15 -7.05 -5.78
C THR A 18 -15.22 -6.00 -4.67
N TRP A 19 -14.15 -5.24 -4.46
CA TRP A 19 -14.12 -4.15 -3.48
C TRP A 19 -15.14 -3.05 -3.82
N LEU A 20 -15.20 -2.61 -5.08
CA LEU A 20 -16.05 -1.50 -5.50
C LEU A 20 -17.53 -1.86 -5.65
N SER A 21 -17.83 -3.12 -5.98
CA SER A 21 -19.20 -3.58 -6.28
C SER A 21 -19.93 -4.18 -5.08
N SER A 22 -19.21 -4.64 -4.06
CA SER A 22 -19.83 -5.44 -2.99
C SER A 22 -20.22 -4.60 -1.78
N THR A 23 -21.48 -4.72 -1.37
CA THR A 23 -21.97 -4.14 -0.11
C THR A 23 -21.59 -4.98 1.12
N SER A 24 -21.24 -6.25 0.91
CA SER A 24 -20.93 -7.22 1.98
C SER A 24 -19.77 -8.19 1.66
N GLY A 25 -19.33 -8.26 0.40
CA GLY A 25 -18.33 -9.23 -0.08
C GLY A 25 -16.88 -8.81 0.10
N PHE A 26 -16.62 -7.55 0.46
CA PHE A 26 -15.27 -6.96 0.47
C PHE A 26 -14.31 -7.62 1.47
N LYS A 27 -14.81 -8.36 2.47
CA LYS A 27 -13.96 -9.06 3.45
C LYS A 27 -13.04 -10.10 2.81
N SER A 28 -13.44 -10.75 1.71
CA SER A 28 -12.64 -11.78 1.06
C SER A 28 -11.35 -11.24 0.44
N VAL A 29 -11.32 -9.94 0.11
CA VAL A 29 -10.15 -9.25 -0.47
C VAL A 29 -9.32 -8.51 0.58
N MET A 30 -9.77 -8.42 1.83
CA MET A 30 -9.03 -7.79 2.95
C MET A 30 -8.04 -8.77 3.60
N LYS A 31 -7.04 -9.20 2.84
CA LYS A 31 -5.98 -10.11 3.29
C LYS A 31 -4.59 -9.49 3.06
N PRO A 32 -3.54 -9.96 3.77
CA PRO A 32 -2.16 -9.58 3.45
C PRO A 32 -1.85 -9.84 1.98
N TYR A 33 -1.03 -8.96 1.41
CA TYR A 33 -0.52 -9.11 0.06
C TYR A 33 0.76 -9.95 0.09
N GLU A 34 0.78 -11.04 -0.68
CA GLU A 34 1.80 -12.10 -0.59
C GLU A 34 2.69 -12.19 -1.85
N GLU A 35 2.46 -11.33 -2.85
CA GLU A 35 3.28 -11.35 -4.07
C GLU A 35 4.69 -10.78 -3.81
N SER A 36 5.66 -11.25 -4.60
CA SER A 36 7.08 -10.91 -4.42
C SER A 36 7.52 -9.61 -5.11
N ASP A 37 6.58 -8.82 -5.64
CA ASP A 37 6.84 -7.59 -6.39
C ASP A 37 6.95 -6.33 -5.50
N LEU A 38 6.72 -6.45 -4.19
CA LEU A 38 6.94 -5.35 -3.25
C LEU A 38 8.42 -5.17 -2.91
N ALA A 39 8.90 -3.94 -3.09
CA ALA A 39 10.24 -3.51 -2.69
C ALA A 39 10.18 -2.29 -1.76
N TRP A 40 11.16 -2.17 -0.88
CA TRP A 40 11.28 -1.06 0.07
C TRP A 40 12.73 -0.65 0.25
N TYR A 41 12.95 0.66 0.35
CA TYR A 41 14.25 1.27 0.60
C TYR A 41 14.09 2.42 1.61
N PRO A 42 15.15 2.79 2.34
CA PRO A 42 15.13 3.95 3.22
C PRO A 42 14.91 5.24 2.41
N VAL A 43 14.11 6.16 2.95
CA VAL A 43 13.95 7.52 2.39
C VAL A 43 14.48 8.58 3.34
N THR A 44 14.59 9.81 2.85
CA THR A 44 14.99 10.97 3.67
C THR A 44 14.05 11.19 4.87
N PRO A 45 14.57 11.48 6.08
CA PRO A 45 13.74 11.83 7.23
C PRO A 45 12.87 13.08 7.03
N ALA A 46 13.18 13.92 6.05
CA ALA A 46 12.38 15.08 5.70
C ALA A 46 10.95 14.72 5.27
N MET A 47 10.71 13.48 4.81
CA MET A 47 9.39 12.95 4.46
C MET A 47 8.38 13.03 5.63
N GLY A 48 8.83 13.07 6.89
CA GLY A 48 7.93 13.30 8.02
C GLY A 48 7.26 14.69 8.05
N LYS A 49 7.66 15.63 7.18
CA LYS A 49 7.14 17.01 7.15
C LYS A 49 6.14 17.16 6.00
N PRO A 50 4.88 17.57 6.26
CA PRO A 50 3.90 17.78 5.19
C PRO A 50 4.30 18.82 4.14
N SER A 51 5.17 19.78 4.49
CA SER A 51 5.69 20.79 3.55
C SER A 51 6.84 20.28 2.67
N PHE A 52 7.23 19.02 2.82
CA PHE A 52 8.22 18.35 2.00
C PHE A 52 7.45 17.36 1.13
N ASP A 53 7.03 17.82 -0.04
CA ASP A 53 6.05 17.16 -0.93
C ASP A 53 6.55 17.05 -2.38
N GLY A 54 7.86 17.21 -2.59
CA GLY A 54 8.49 17.07 -3.90
C GLY A 54 8.83 15.62 -4.27
N PRO A 55 9.31 15.39 -5.51
CA PRO A 55 9.66 14.05 -6.01
C PRO A 55 10.76 13.36 -5.20
N GLU A 56 11.57 14.12 -4.46
CA GLU A 56 12.61 13.61 -3.55
C GLU A 56 12.06 12.79 -2.37
N CYS A 57 10.76 12.88 -2.07
CA CYS A 57 10.11 12.11 -0.99
C CYS A 57 10.23 10.60 -1.16
N ILE A 58 10.32 10.13 -2.41
CA ILE A 58 10.40 8.72 -2.77
C ILE A 58 11.76 8.36 -3.35
N LYS A 59 12.80 9.18 -3.17
CA LYS A 59 14.12 8.89 -3.72
C LYS A 59 14.86 7.87 -2.84
N GLU A 60 15.50 6.88 -3.47
CA GLU A 60 16.47 5.96 -2.85
C GLU A 60 17.78 6.68 -2.45
#